data_AF-A0A349B869-F1
#
_entry.id   AF-A0A349B869-F1
#
_cell.length_a   1.000
_cell.length_b   1.000
_cell.length_c   1.000
_cell.angle_alpha   90.00
_cell.angle_beta   90.00
_cell.angle_gamma   90.00
#
_symmetry.space_group_name_H-M   'P 1'
#
loop_
_entity.id
_entity.type
_entity.pdbx_description
1 polymer ?
#
loop_
_entity_poly.entity_id
_entity_poly.type
_entity_poly.pdbx_seq_one_letter_code
_entity_poly.pdbx_strand_id
1 'polypeptide(L)'
;LVFGRIDLAAAVEGQERFHVGRIGVFAEDQTQLVVDWRAPIAEGFYRATRADPMGLRRRRAFHCRGRRLLAIDDVVLDADAGVPAPDDDALVGEAALLASLEGPRTGRMSDVVATVQAEQDEVIRAPMAGLTIVQGAAGTGKTVVALHRAAYLLYTFRDVLDRQGVLVLGPNGRFLDYVRDVLPSLGEHDVRLATVHQLYPGVRAVPDDDVRVASLKADLRMVRVVRRALRMRQRRLRTVARVPVGRFILKLEPAVVNHVVDTARGLEGTHNQRRRIVEDDLVA
;
A
#
# COMPACT_ATOMS: atom_id res chain seq x y z
N LEU A 1 -13.58 -17.60 -8.48
CA LEU A 1 -14.29 -17.09 -7.30
C LEU A 1 -13.82 -17.90 -6.09
N VAL A 2 -14.19 -19.17 -6.03
CA VAL A 2 -13.68 -20.14 -5.06
C VAL A 2 -12.42 -20.80 -5.64
N PHE A 3 -11.38 -20.95 -4.82
CA PHE A 3 -10.14 -21.64 -5.20
C PHE A 3 -9.72 -22.69 -4.18
N GLY A 4 -10.45 -22.83 -3.06
CA GLY A 4 -10.19 -23.90 -2.12
C GLY A 4 -11.32 -24.15 -1.15
N ARG A 5 -11.11 -25.13 -0.27
CA ARG A 5 -11.97 -25.46 0.86
C ARG A 5 -11.09 -25.87 2.05
N ILE A 6 -11.52 -25.49 3.24
CA ILE A 6 -10.94 -25.95 4.50
C ILE A 6 -12.01 -26.74 5.25
N ASP A 7 -11.60 -27.87 5.82
CA ASP A 7 -12.43 -28.71 6.69
C ASP A 7 -11.82 -28.63 8.09
N LEU A 8 -12.61 -28.18 9.06
CA LEU A 8 -12.18 -27.96 10.44
C LEU A 8 -12.20 -29.27 11.25
N ALA A 9 -11.34 -29.33 12.27
CA ALA A 9 -11.36 -30.43 13.25
C ALA A 9 -12.55 -30.36 14.21
N ALA A 10 -13.00 -29.15 14.53
CA ALA A 10 -14.18 -28.88 15.33
C ALA A 10 -15.04 -27.82 14.63
N ALA A 11 -16.36 -27.96 14.72
CA ALA A 11 -17.29 -27.02 14.12
C ALA A 11 -17.17 -25.62 14.75
N VAL A 12 -17.16 -24.60 13.90
CA VAL A 12 -17.29 -23.19 14.29
C VAL A 12 -18.67 -22.73 13.82
N GLU A 13 -19.49 -22.20 14.73
CA GLU A 13 -20.86 -21.77 14.42
C GLU A 13 -21.72 -22.88 13.75
N GLY A 14 -21.47 -24.14 14.13
CA GLY A 14 -22.17 -25.30 13.56
C GLY A 14 -21.71 -25.70 12.15
N GLN A 15 -20.69 -25.02 11.59
CA GLN A 15 -20.09 -25.35 10.29
C GLN A 15 -18.69 -25.95 10.47
N GLU A 16 -18.45 -27.06 9.78
CA GLU A 16 -17.15 -27.73 9.75
C GLU A 16 -16.42 -27.52 8.42
N ARG A 17 -17.05 -26.89 7.43
CA ARG A 17 -16.52 -26.77 6.07
C ARG A 17 -16.74 -25.37 5.53
N PHE A 18 -15.65 -24.75 5.11
CA PHE A 18 -15.68 -23.40 4.52
C PHE A 18 -15.02 -23.43 3.15
N HIS A 19 -15.72 -22.91 2.14
CA HIS A 19 -15.09 -22.64 0.85
C HIS A 19 -14.31 -21.33 0.95
N VAL A 20 -13.09 -21.31 0.44
CA VAL A 20 -12.23 -20.12 0.45
C VAL A 20 -12.18 -19.53 -0.96
N GLY A 21 -12.39 -18.22 -1.05
CA GLY A 21 -12.47 -17.50 -2.31
C GLY A 21 -11.95 -16.07 -2.24
N ARG A 22 -11.94 -15.42 -3.40
CA ARG A 22 -11.43 -14.06 -3.56
C ARG A 22 -12.25 -13.00 -2.83
N ILE A 23 -13.55 -13.26 -2.69
CA ILE A 23 -14.52 -12.39 -2.02
C ILE A 23 -15.42 -13.25 -1.15
N GLY A 24 -15.90 -12.65 -0.06
CA GLY A 24 -16.95 -13.24 0.76
C GLY A 24 -18.28 -13.32 0.01
N VAL A 25 -18.97 -14.46 0.11
CA VAL A 25 -20.31 -14.67 -0.45
C VAL A 25 -21.21 -15.25 0.63
N PHE A 26 -22.37 -14.64 0.79
CA PHE A 26 -23.43 -15.06 1.72
C PHE A 26 -24.67 -15.45 0.93
N ALA A 27 -25.41 -16.42 1.43
CA ALA A 27 -26.76 -16.73 0.97
C ALA A 27 -27.76 -15.67 1.48
N GLU A 28 -29.00 -15.73 0.99
CA GLU A 28 -30.07 -14.80 1.40
C GLU A 28 -30.39 -14.90 2.90
N ASP A 29 -30.23 -16.09 3.49
CA ASP A 29 -30.40 -16.37 4.91
C ASP A 29 -29.17 -15.98 5.76
N GLN A 30 -28.20 -15.27 5.17
CA GLN A 30 -26.91 -14.89 5.76
C GLN A 30 -25.97 -16.07 6.05
N THR A 31 -26.27 -17.27 5.57
CA THR A 31 -25.32 -18.39 5.66
C THR A 31 -24.06 -18.08 4.84
N GLN A 32 -22.88 -18.17 5.46
CA GLN A 32 -21.60 -18.00 4.76
C GLN A 32 -21.41 -19.13 3.73
N LEU A 33 -21.37 -18.79 2.44
CA LEU A 33 -21.12 -19.76 1.36
C LEU A 33 -19.65 -19.83 0.99
N VAL A 34 -19.00 -18.67 0.90
CA VAL A 34 -17.58 -18.53 0.55
C VAL A 34 -16.96 -17.52 1.49
N VAL A 35 -15.92 -17.93 2.20
CA VAL A 35 -15.09 -17.09 3.05
C VAL A 35 -14.11 -16.31 2.18
N ASP A 36 -13.97 -15.01 2.46
CA ASP A 36 -12.94 -14.18 1.87
C ASP A 36 -11.55 -14.64 2.32
N TRP A 37 -10.60 -14.76 1.40
CA TRP A 37 -9.23 -15.18 1.69
C TRP A 37 -8.54 -14.35 2.77
N ARG A 38 -8.98 -13.11 3.00
CA ARG A 38 -8.43 -12.19 4.00
C ARG A 38 -8.93 -12.48 5.41
N ALA A 39 -10.03 -13.22 5.55
CA ALA A 39 -10.59 -13.57 6.85
C ALA A 39 -9.58 -14.38 7.70
N PRO A 40 -9.59 -14.24 9.04
CA PRO A 40 -8.72 -15.02 9.92
C PRO A 40 -8.87 -16.54 9.73
N ILE A 41 -10.10 -17.03 9.56
CA ILE A 41 -10.37 -18.46 9.36
C ILE A 41 -9.75 -19.02 8.07
N ALA A 42 -9.45 -18.16 7.09
CA ALA A 42 -8.80 -18.56 5.84
C ALA A 42 -7.27 -18.66 5.97
N GLU A 43 -6.66 -18.24 7.08
CA GLU A 43 -5.21 -18.28 7.28
C GLU A 43 -4.64 -19.70 7.21
N GLY A 44 -5.34 -20.67 7.82
CA GLY A 44 -4.96 -22.08 7.74
C GLY A 44 -4.93 -22.62 6.30
N PHE A 45 -5.65 -22.00 5.36
CA PHE A 45 -5.54 -22.38 3.96
C PHE A 45 -4.13 -22.19 3.41
N TYR A 46 -3.36 -21.20 3.88
CA TYR A 46 -2.00 -20.94 3.38
C TYR A 46 -0.92 -21.53 4.28
N ARG A 47 -1.12 -21.48 5.60
CA ARG A 47 -0.07 -21.74 6.58
C ARG A 47 -0.15 -23.09 7.28
N ALA A 48 -1.30 -23.75 7.27
CA ALA A 48 -1.45 -25.00 7.98
C ALA A 48 -0.56 -26.10 7.38
N THR A 49 0.08 -26.86 8.26
CA THR A 49 0.94 -28.02 8.01
C THR A 49 0.48 -29.19 8.88
N ARG A 50 1.00 -30.40 8.70
CA ARG A 50 0.67 -31.49 9.64
C ARG A 50 1.20 -31.23 11.06
N ALA A 51 2.34 -30.53 11.17
CA ALA A 51 2.93 -30.18 12.46
C ALA A 51 2.15 -29.08 13.18
N ASP A 52 1.58 -28.13 12.44
CA ASP A 52 0.66 -27.11 12.94
C ASP A 52 -0.58 -27.04 12.02
N PRO A 53 -1.62 -27.83 12.31
CA PRO A 53 -2.84 -27.89 11.49
C PRO A 53 -3.69 -26.63 11.57
N MET A 54 -3.43 -25.71 12.51
CA MET A 54 -4.22 -24.49 12.73
C MET A 54 -5.74 -24.76 12.84
N GLY A 55 -6.12 -25.89 13.46
CA GLY A 55 -7.51 -26.31 13.63
C GLY A 55 -8.15 -26.98 12.40
N LEU A 56 -7.39 -27.23 11.34
CA LEU A 56 -7.85 -27.91 10.13
C LEU A 56 -7.63 -29.43 10.22
N ARG A 57 -8.60 -30.21 9.70
CA ARG A 57 -8.44 -31.64 9.39
C ARG A 57 -7.94 -31.86 7.97
N ARG A 58 -8.45 -31.06 7.03
CA ARG A 58 -8.12 -31.17 5.62
C ARG A 58 -8.19 -29.82 4.95
N ARG A 59 -7.28 -29.60 4.01
CA ARG A 59 -7.34 -28.51 3.04
C ARG A 59 -7.50 -29.09 1.64
N ARG A 60 -8.29 -28.42 0.82
CA ARG A 60 -8.53 -28.77 -0.59
C ARG A 60 -8.25 -27.57 -1.49
N ALA A 61 -7.37 -27.72 -2.46
CA ALA A 61 -7.12 -26.72 -3.50
C ALA A 61 -7.91 -27.06 -4.77
N PHE A 62 -8.49 -26.05 -5.42
CA PHE A 62 -9.23 -26.17 -6.67
C PHE A 62 -8.48 -25.50 -7.81
N HIS A 63 -8.15 -26.28 -8.84
CA HIS A 63 -7.55 -25.75 -10.07
C HIS A 63 -8.66 -25.38 -11.03
N CYS A 64 -8.87 -24.08 -11.23
CA CYS A 64 -9.97 -23.59 -12.07
C CYS A 64 -9.44 -22.81 -13.28
N ARG A 65 -10.02 -23.05 -14.46
CA ARG A 65 -9.88 -22.17 -15.63
C ARG A 65 -11.25 -21.56 -15.94
N GLY A 66 -11.39 -20.26 -15.66
CA GLY A 66 -12.67 -19.58 -15.73
C GLY A 66 -13.68 -20.21 -14.75
N ARG A 67 -14.77 -20.78 -15.28
CA ARG A 67 -15.79 -21.48 -14.50
C ARG A 67 -15.62 -23.01 -14.47
N ARG A 68 -14.56 -23.53 -15.10
CA ARG A 68 -14.31 -24.97 -15.21
C ARG A 68 -13.30 -25.42 -14.16
N LEU A 69 -13.70 -26.36 -13.32
CA LEU A 69 -12.80 -27.08 -12.42
C LEU A 69 -12.00 -28.10 -13.25
N LEU A 70 -10.68 -28.03 -13.15
CA LEU A 70 -9.72 -28.85 -13.88
C LEU A 70 -9.16 -29.97 -13.00
N ALA A 71 -8.82 -29.66 -11.74
CA ALA A 71 -8.24 -30.61 -10.80
C ALA A 71 -8.54 -30.20 -9.35
N ILE A 72 -8.34 -31.16 -8.44
CA ILE A 72 -8.53 -31.00 -6.99
C ILE A 72 -7.35 -31.67 -6.29
N ASP A 73 -6.69 -30.95 -5.38
CA ASP A 73 -5.65 -31.51 -4.52
C ASP A 73 -6.11 -31.46 -3.06
N ASP A 74 -5.99 -32.57 -2.35
CA ASP A 74 -6.33 -32.68 -0.93
C ASP A 74 -5.06 -32.86 -0.08
N VAL A 75 -4.94 -32.07 0.99
CA VAL A 75 -3.96 -32.25 2.06
C VAL A 75 -4.70 -32.63 3.32
N VAL A 76 -4.46 -33.85 3.81
CA VAL A 76 -4.93 -34.27 5.13
C VAL A 76 -3.89 -33.80 6.16
N LEU A 77 -4.37 -33.00 7.10
CA LEU A 77 -3.59 -32.38 8.18
C LEU A 77 -3.79 -33.11 9.51
N ASP A 78 -4.80 -33.99 9.57
CA ASP A 78 -5.09 -34.84 10.71
C ASP A 78 -4.03 -35.94 10.88
N ALA A 79 -3.30 -35.91 12.00
CA ALA A 79 -2.25 -36.87 12.32
C ALA A 79 -2.80 -38.28 12.62
N ASP A 80 -4.05 -38.39 13.07
CA ASP A 80 -4.69 -39.65 13.44
C ASP A 80 -5.37 -40.36 12.25
N ALA A 81 -5.35 -39.74 11.06
CA ALA A 81 -6.02 -40.29 9.87
C ALA A 81 -5.36 -41.56 9.30
N GLY A 82 -4.23 -42.02 9.85
CA GLY A 82 -3.54 -43.24 9.42
C GLY A 82 -3.01 -43.20 7.98
N VAL A 83 -3.00 -42.03 7.34
CA VAL A 83 -2.47 -41.83 5.99
C VAL A 83 -0.97 -41.51 6.11
N PRO A 84 -0.07 -42.36 5.57
CA PRO A 84 1.36 -42.07 5.60
C PRO A 84 1.62 -40.67 5.03
N ALA A 85 2.51 -39.92 5.67
CA ALA A 85 2.94 -38.63 5.16
C ALA A 85 3.51 -38.86 3.75
N PRO A 86 2.93 -38.28 2.68
CA PRO A 86 3.79 -38.00 1.55
C PRO A 86 4.91 -37.11 2.07
N ASP A 87 6.15 -37.35 1.65
CA ASP A 87 7.32 -36.54 2.05
C ASP A 87 7.15 -35.04 1.70
N ASP A 88 6.10 -34.71 0.95
CA ASP A 88 5.74 -33.38 0.50
C ASP A 88 4.49 -32.82 1.20
N ASP A 89 4.64 -32.34 2.43
CA ASP A 89 3.79 -31.25 2.95
C ASP A 89 3.95 -29.96 2.10
N ALA A 90 4.94 -29.93 1.19
CA ALA A 90 5.30 -28.83 0.30
C ALA A 90 4.53 -28.76 -1.04
N LEU A 91 3.82 -29.81 -1.47
CA LEU A 91 3.35 -29.88 -2.87
C LEU A 91 2.06 -29.11 -3.20
N VAL A 92 1.33 -28.57 -2.21
CA VAL A 92 0.01 -27.99 -2.48
C VAL A 92 0.08 -26.50 -2.73
N GLY A 93 -0.15 -26.16 -3.98
CA GLY A 93 0.09 -24.83 -4.55
C GLY A 93 1.10 -24.87 -5.68
N GLU A 94 1.96 -25.89 -5.76
CA GLU A 94 2.94 -26.06 -6.83
C GLU A 94 2.28 -26.35 -8.17
N ALA A 95 1.26 -27.23 -8.21
CA ALA A 95 0.48 -27.45 -9.43
C ALA A 95 -0.29 -26.20 -9.90
N ALA A 96 -0.82 -25.40 -8.96
CA ALA A 96 -1.51 -24.15 -9.28
C ALA A 96 -0.52 -23.07 -9.74
N LEU A 97 0.67 -23.03 -9.12
CA LEU A 97 1.79 -22.18 -9.50
C LEU A 97 2.31 -22.55 -10.89
N LEU A 98 2.55 -23.83 -11.17
CA LEU A 98 2.95 -24.36 -12.48
C LEU A 98 1.90 -24.04 -13.54
N ALA A 99 0.62 -24.28 -13.26
CA ALA A 99 -0.48 -23.91 -14.15
C ALA A 99 -0.56 -22.39 -14.40
N SER A 100 -0.20 -21.56 -13.40
CA SER A 100 -0.11 -20.11 -13.57
C SER A 100 1.11 -19.69 -14.40
N LEU A 101 2.23 -20.41 -14.30
CA LEU A 101 3.46 -20.17 -15.07
C LEU A 101 3.28 -20.52 -16.56
N GLU A 102 2.49 -21.55 -16.86
CA GLU A 102 2.13 -21.98 -18.22
C GLU A 102 1.03 -21.12 -18.88
N GLY A 103 0.40 -20.22 -18.10
CA GLY A 103 -0.68 -19.36 -18.56
C GLY A 103 -0.22 -18.23 -19.51
N PRO A 104 -1.09 -17.75 -20.41
CA PRO A 104 -0.78 -16.62 -21.28
C PRO A 104 -0.54 -15.35 -20.47
N ARG A 105 0.62 -14.71 -20.67
CA ARG A 105 0.98 -13.43 -20.02
C ARG A 105 0.23 -12.29 -20.70
N THR A 106 -0.83 -11.78 -20.07
CA THR A 106 -1.74 -10.80 -20.67
C THR A 106 -1.29 -9.33 -20.53
N GLY A 107 -0.02 -9.06 -20.21
CA GLY A 107 0.49 -7.70 -19.99
C GLY A 107 -0.13 -6.98 -18.79
N ARG A 108 -1.01 -7.64 -18.04
CA ARG A 108 -1.65 -7.20 -16.79
C ARG A 108 -1.33 -8.21 -15.70
N MET A 109 -1.28 -7.74 -14.45
CA MET A 109 -1.01 -8.61 -13.32
C MET A 109 -2.24 -9.47 -13.04
N SER A 110 -2.07 -10.79 -13.02
CA SER A 110 -3.12 -11.71 -12.60
C SER A 110 -3.18 -11.77 -11.07
N ASP A 111 -4.38 -11.89 -10.53
CA ASP A 111 -4.59 -12.24 -9.14
C ASP A 111 -4.03 -13.65 -8.86
N VAL A 112 -3.13 -13.74 -7.88
CA VAL A 112 -2.41 -14.97 -7.49
C VAL A 112 -2.85 -15.49 -6.12
N VAL A 113 -3.96 -15.00 -5.54
CA VAL A 113 -4.42 -15.40 -4.19
C VAL A 113 -4.40 -16.93 -4.03
N ALA A 114 -4.82 -17.68 -5.03
CA ALA A 114 -4.85 -19.16 -4.99
C ALA A 114 -3.46 -19.83 -4.93
N THR A 115 -2.38 -19.13 -5.26
CA THR A 115 -1.00 -19.65 -5.33
C THR A 115 -0.08 -18.95 -4.32
N VAL A 116 -0.62 -18.18 -3.39
CA VAL A 116 0.16 -17.53 -2.32
C VAL A 116 0.81 -18.63 -1.47
N GLN A 117 2.12 -18.50 -1.27
CA GLN A 117 2.91 -19.42 -0.44
C GLN A 117 2.87 -19.01 1.03
N ALA A 118 3.22 -19.92 1.95
CA ALA A 118 3.18 -19.66 3.39
C ALA A 118 4.04 -18.45 3.80
N GLU A 119 5.27 -18.33 3.27
CA GLU A 119 6.17 -17.21 3.56
C GLU A 119 5.63 -15.88 2.99
N GLN A 120 4.89 -15.94 1.89
CA GLN A 120 4.24 -14.77 1.31
C GLN A 120 3.03 -14.34 2.15
N ASP A 121 2.24 -15.30 2.65
CA ASP A 121 1.10 -15.03 3.53
C ASP A 121 1.57 -14.41 4.86
N GLU A 122 2.71 -14.85 5.41
CA GLU A 122 3.31 -14.23 6.60
C GLU A 122 3.60 -12.73 6.37
N VAL A 123 4.19 -12.39 5.23
CA VAL A 123 4.43 -10.98 4.84
C VAL A 123 3.12 -10.22 4.62
N ILE A 124 2.12 -10.87 4.01
CA ILE A 124 0.80 -10.27 3.77
C ILE A 124 0.11 -9.95 5.10
N ARG A 125 0.14 -10.88 6.05
CA ARG A 125 -0.56 -10.78 7.35
C ARG A 125 0.26 -10.13 8.46
N ALA A 126 1.53 -9.78 8.22
CA ALA A 126 2.38 -9.13 9.21
C ALA A 126 1.71 -7.88 9.82
N PRO A 127 2.01 -7.51 11.08
CA PRO A 127 1.35 -6.41 11.78
C PRO A 127 1.31 -5.11 10.99
N MET A 128 0.22 -4.34 11.09
CA MET A 128 0.08 -3.05 10.39
C MET A 128 1.10 -2.01 10.87
N ALA A 129 1.39 -1.99 12.17
CA ALA A 129 2.25 -0.98 12.77
C ALA A 129 3.73 -1.20 12.41
N GLY A 130 4.40 -0.13 11.98
CA GLY A 130 5.84 -0.10 11.74
C GLY A 130 6.23 -0.11 10.26
N LEU A 131 7.49 -0.45 10.00
CA LEU A 131 8.08 -0.54 8.67
C LEU A 131 8.30 -2.00 8.31
N THR A 132 7.69 -2.46 7.21
CA THR A 132 7.93 -3.79 6.63
C THR A 132 8.77 -3.64 5.37
N ILE A 133 9.94 -4.29 5.33
CA ILE A 133 10.80 -4.34 4.15
C ILE A 133 10.68 -5.73 3.51
N VAL A 134 10.21 -5.78 2.27
CA VAL A 134 10.10 -7.03 1.51
C VAL A 134 11.23 -7.11 0.50
N GLN A 135 12.25 -7.93 0.80
CA GLN A 135 13.43 -8.12 -0.03
C GLN A 135 13.49 -9.56 -0.56
N GLY A 136 13.94 -9.73 -1.80
CA GLY A 136 14.05 -11.04 -2.44
C GLY A 136 14.50 -10.93 -3.89
N ALA A 137 14.90 -12.05 -4.50
CA ALA A 137 15.41 -12.10 -5.87
C ALA A 137 14.38 -11.62 -6.91
N ALA A 138 14.83 -11.24 -8.11
CA ALA A 138 13.93 -10.90 -9.20
C ALA A 138 12.98 -12.08 -9.50
N GLY A 139 11.71 -11.78 -9.79
CA GLY A 139 10.70 -12.82 -10.09
C GLY A 139 9.99 -13.45 -8.88
N THR A 140 10.40 -13.18 -7.64
CA THR A 140 9.78 -13.78 -6.43
C THR A 140 8.40 -13.21 -6.04
N GLY A 141 7.73 -12.47 -6.93
CA GLY A 141 6.38 -11.97 -6.68
C GLY A 141 6.26 -10.81 -5.67
N LYS A 142 7.34 -10.16 -5.23
CA LYS A 142 7.33 -9.09 -4.21
C LYS A 142 6.25 -8.02 -4.41
N THR A 143 6.11 -7.50 -5.62
CA THR A 143 5.10 -6.48 -5.94
C THR A 143 3.69 -7.02 -5.71
N VAL A 144 3.47 -8.28 -6.08
CA VAL A 144 2.20 -8.95 -5.89
C VAL A 144 1.92 -9.12 -4.39
N VAL A 145 2.89 -9.63 -3.63
CA VAL A 145 2.83 -9.77 -2.17
C VAL A 145 2.52 -8.43 -1.50
N ALA A 146 3.18 -7.33 -1.90
CA ALA A 146 2.94 -6.00 -1.35
C ALA A 146 1.50 -5.48 -1.61
N LEU A 147 0.94 -5.78 -2.78
CA LEU A 147 -0.43 -5.39 -3.12
C LEU A 147 -1.46 -6.26 -2.39
N HIS A 148 -1.19 -7.55 -2.23
CA HIS A 148 -2.04 -8.43 -1.42
C HIS A 148 -1.99 -8.03 0.05
N ARG A 149 -0.83 -7.61 0.57
CA ARG A 149 -0.69 -6.99 1.88
C ARG A 149 -1.57 -5.76 2.01
N ALA A 150 -1.54 -4.84 1.04
CA ALA A 150 -2.41 -3.67 1.06
C ALA A 150 -3.89 -4.04 1.11
N ALA A 151 -4.32 -5.02 0.30
CA ALA A 151 -5.70 -5.51 0.30
C ALA A 151 -6.11 -6.20 1.61
N TYR A 152 -5.20 -6.97 2.23
CA TYR A 152 -5.40 -7.55 3.55
C TYR A 152 -5.54 -6.48 4.62
N LEU A 153 -4.66 -5.46 4.62
CA LEU A 153 -4.71 -4.38 5.60
C LEU A 153 -6.02 -3.59 5.47
N LEU A 154 -6.46 -3.27 4.25
CA LEU A 154 -7.73 -2.58 3.98
C LEU A 154 -8.95 -3.40 4.43
N TYR A 155 -8.89 -4.72 4.32
CA TYR A 155 -9.94 -5.60 4.84
C TYR A 155 -9.94 -5.65 6.37
N THR A 156 -8.79 -5.96 6.98
CA THR A 156 -8.67 -6.24 8.41
C THR A 156 -8.73 -4.98 9.27
N PHE A 157 -8.24 -3.85 8.75
CA PHE A 157 -8.16 -2.56 9.46
C PHE A 157 -9.02 -1.48 8.79
N ARG A 158 -10.12 -1.88 8.15
CA ARG A 158 -11.05 -0.99 7.42
C ARG A 158 -11.42 0.26 8.21
N ASP A 159 -11.81 0.09 9.49
CA ASP A 159 -12.23 1.21 10.34
C ASP A 159 -11.15 2.31 10.51
N VAL A 160 -9.87 1.94 10.42
CA VAL A 160 -8.74 2.87 10.53
C VAL A 160 -8.39 3.44 9.16
N LEU A 161 -8.30 2.57 8.15
CA LEU A 161 -7.77 2.92 6.83
C LEU A 161 -8.77 3.64 5.93
N ASP A 162 -10.08 3.43 6.10
CA ASP A 162 -11.12 4.19 5.36
C ASP A 162 -11.02 5.71 5.63
N ARG A 163 -10.43 6.12 6.76
CA ARG A 163 -10.21 7.53 7.11
C ARG A 163 -8.84 8.06 6.68
N GLN A 164 -7.85 7.19 6.56
CA GLN A 164 -6.45 7.57 6.32
C GLN A 164 -6.04 7.40 4.84
N GLY A 165 -6.74 6.52 4.12
CA GLY A 165 -6.44 6.11 2.75
C GLY A 165 -5.14 5.31 2.64
N VAL A 166 -4.95 4.67 1.48
CA VAL A 166 -3.70 3.97 1.14
C VAL A 166 -3.06 4.63 -0.08
N LEU A 167 -1.76 4.94 0.01
CA LEU A 167 -0.98 5.49 -1.10
C LEU A 167 0.03 4.46 -1.60
N VAL A 168 -0.11 4.04 -2.86
CA VAL A 168 0.87 3.22 -3.56
C VAL A 168 1.71 4.11 -4.47
N LEU A 169 3.01 4.16 -4.20
CA LEU A 169 3.98 4.88 -5.01
C LEU A 169 4.66 3.94 -6.00
N GLY A 170 4.45 4.21 -7.29
CA GLY A 170 5.07 3.48 -8.39
C GLY A 170 6.22 4.26 -9.04
N PRO A 171 7.16 3.55 -9.69
CA PRO A 171 8.28 4.19 -10.39
C PRO A 171 7.85 4.94 -11.67
N ASN A 172 6.75 4.53 -12.32
CA ASN A 172 6.24 5.15 -13.54
C ASN A 172 4.77 4.79 -13.79
N GLY A 173 4.15 5.47 -14.76
CA GLY A 173 2.73 5.26 -15.11
C GLY A 173 2.42 3.84 -15.59
N ARG A 174 3.30 3.21 -16.39
CA ARG A 174 3.09 1.83 -16.88
C ARG A 174 3.01 0.82 -15.75
N PHE A 175 3.86 0.98 -14.73
CA PHE A 175 3.79 0.16 -13.52
C PHE A 175 2.47 0.38 -12.78
N LEU A 176 2.02 1.64 -12.65
CA LEU A 176 0.74 1.94 -12.00
C LEU A 176 -0.44 1.33 -12.78
N ASP A 177 -0.41 1.38 -14.11
CA ASP A 177 -1.43 0.74 -14.95
C ASP A 177 -1.41 -0.78 -14.80
N TYR A 178 -0.23 -1.38 -14.65
CA TYR A 178 -0.07 -2.81 -14.41
C TYR A 178 -0.69 -3.29 -13.09
N VAL A 179 -0.63 -2.47 -12.04
CA VAL A 179 -1.18 -2.81 -10.71
C VAL A 179 -2.62 -2.32 -10.49
N ARG A 180 -3.11 -1.43 -11.36
CA ARG A 180 -4.42 -0.78 -11.27
C ARG A 180 -5.58 -1.78 -11.18
N ASP A 181 -5.45 -2.92 -11.85
CA ASP A 181 -6.54 -3.90 -11.94
C ASP A 181 -6.56 -4.90 -10.76
N VAL A 182 -5.47 -4.98 -9.98
CA VAL A 182 -5.36 -6.01 -8.94
C VAL A 182 -6.13 -5.64 -7.68
N LEU A 183 -5.94 -4.43 -7.16
CA LEU A 183 -6.65 -4.00 -5.94
C LEU A 183 -8.18 -3.94 -6.13
N PRO A 184 -8.73 -3.42 -7.24
CA PRO A 184 -10.17 -3.49 -7.50
C PRO A 184 -10.67 -4.92 -7.65
N SER A 185 -9.89 -5.82 -8.25
CA SER A 185 -10.28 -7.24 -8.35
C SER A 185 -10.32 -7.95 -6.99
N LEU A 186 -9.69 -7.37 -5.97
CA LEU A 186 -9.71 -7.79 -4.57
C LEU A 186 -10.79 -7.05 -3.75
N GLY A 187 -11.62 -6.22 -4.39
CA GLY A 187 -12.72 -5.48 -3.74
C GLY A 187 -12.33 -4.14 -3.12
N GLU A 188 -11.13 -3.62 -3.42
CA GLU A 188 -10.61 -2.39 -2.82
C GLU A 188 -10.61 -1.22 -3.82
N HIS A 189 -11.33 -0.15 -3.47
CA HIS A 189 -11.51 1.04 -4.33
C HIS A 189 -10.81 2.30 -3.80
N ASP A 190 -10.47 2.34 -2.51
CA ASP A 190 -9.94 3.55 -1.85
C ASP A 190 -8.41 3.57 -1.78
N VAL A 191 -7.77 3.30 -2.92
CA VAL A 191 -6.31 3.30 -3.03
C VAL A 191 -5.86 4.36 -4.03
N ARG A 192 -5.05 5.29 -3.55
CA ARG A 192 -4.43 6.31 -4.37
C ARG A 192 -3.15 5.78 -4.99
N LEU A 193 -3.10 5.77 -6.31
CA LEU A 193 -1.90 5.45 -7.07
C LEU A 193 -1.22 6.74 -7.50
N ALA A 194 0.07 6.89 -7.23
CA ALA A 194 0.84 8.04 -7.69
C ALA A 194 2.28 7.66 -8.03
N THR A 195 2.90 8.49 -8.87
CA THR A 195 4.36 8.48 -9.05
C THR A 195 4.96 9.63 -8.24
N VAL A 196 6.27 9.59 -7.98
CA VAL A 196 6.98 10.69 -7.31
C VAL A 196 6.76 12.03 -8.05
N HIS A 197 6.62 12.00 -9.37
CA HIS A 197 6.40 13.19 -10.20
C HIS A 197 5.01 13.84 -10.03
N GLN A 198 4.08 13.18 -9.35
CA GLN A 198 2.69 13.61 -9.18
C GLN A 198 2.29 13.74 -7.70
N LEU A 199 3.26 13.70 -6.78
CA LEU A 199 2.99 13.72 -5.35
C LEU A 199 2.44 15.07 -4.86
N TYR A 200 2.86 16.17 -5.49
CA TYR A 200 2.36 17.50 -5.16
C TYR A 200 1.13 17.87 -6.01
N PRO A 201 -0.01 18.23 -5.40
CA PRO A 201 -1.23 18.57 -6.13
C PRO A 201 -1.03 19.69 -7.16
N GLY A 202 -1.53 19.48 -8.37
CA GLY A 202 -1.45 20.46 -9.46
C GLY A 202 -0.07 20.62 -10.09
N VAL A 203 0.96 19.90 -9.63
CA VAL A 203 2.30 19.93 -10.20
C VAL A 203 2.63 18.58 -10.82
N ARG A 204 2.95 18.60 -12.12
CA ARG A 204 3.55 17.47 -12.81
C ARG A 204 5.04 17.77 -12.97
N ALA A 205 5.88 17.08 -12.19
CA ALA A 205 7.32 17.24 -12.30
C ALA A 205 7.82 16.67 -13.64
N VAL A 206 8.81 17.34 -14.21
CA VAL A 206 9.55 16.87 -15.37
C VAL A 206 10.80 16.15 -14.86
N PRO A 207 11.14 14.95 -15.40
CA PRO A 207 12.39 14.29 -15.06
C PRO A 207 13.60 15.17 -15.40
N ASP A 208 14.64 15.11 -14.59
CA ASP A 208 15.93 15.70 -14.95
C ASP A 208 16.64 14.78 -15.96
N ASP A 209 17.18 15.35 -17.04
CA ASP A 209 17.90 14.59 -18.07
C ASP A 209 19.25 14.02 -17.56
N ASP A 210 19.89 14.72 -16.62
CA ASP A 210 21.16 14.30 -16.01
C ASP A 210 20.93 13.64 -14.64
N VAL A 211 21.31 12.36 -14.54
CA VAL A 211 21.25 11.56 -13.30
C VAL A 211 22.01 12.22 -12.14
N ARG A 212 23.12 12.92 -12.41
CA ARG A 212 23.88 13.65 -11.38
C ARG A 212 23.09 14.82 -10.82
N VAL A 213 22.37 15.55 -11.68
CA VAL A 213 21.49 16.65 -11.25
C VAL A 213 20.31 16.11 -10.46
N ALA A 214 19.66 15.04 -10.95
CA ALA A 214 18.56 14.38 -10.23
C ALA A 214 18.99 13.93 -8.83
N SER A 215 20.16 13.28 -8.73
CA SER A 215 20.72 12.79 -7.47
C SER A 215 21.05 13.92 -6.51
N LEU A 216 21.63 15.02 -7.01
CA LEU A 216 21.90 16.20 -6.21
C LEU A 216 20.61 16.83 -5.67
N LYS A 217 19.55 16.89 -6.49
CA LYS A 217 18.24 17.43 -6.10
C LYS A 217 17.50 16.53 -5.09
N ALA A 218 17.72 15.22 -5.15
CA ALA A 218 17.13 14.24 -4.23
C ALA A 218 17.83 14.18 -2.86
N ASP A 219 19.02 14.78 -2.73
CA ASP A 219 19.80 14.79 -1.50
C ASP A 219 19.21 15.74 -0.45
N LEU A 220 19.17 15.31 0.83
CA LEU A 220 18.68 16.12 1.95
C LEU A 220 19.41 17.45 2.13
N ARG A 221 20.63 17.61 1.59
CA ARG A 221 21.35 18.88 1.54
C ARG A 221 20.55 19.96 0.79
N MET A 222 19.66 19.60 -0.13
CA MET A 222 18.77 20.54 -0.81
C MET A 222 17.84 21.29 0.14
N VAL A 223 17.50 20.70 1.30
CA VAL A 223 16.73 21.42 2.33
C VAL A 223 17.48 22.68 2.78
N ARG A 224 18.81 22.62 2.91
CA ARG A 224 19.63 23.81 3.26
C ARG A 224 19.66 24.81 2.11
N VAL A 225 19.76 24.34 0.87
CA VAL A 225 19.74 25.20 -0.33
C VAL A 225 18.42 25.95 -0.42
N VAL A 226 17.29 25.25 -0.32
CA VAL A 226 15.94 25.85 -0.34
C VAL A 226 15.74 26.82 0.82
N ARG A 227 16.16 26.46 2.04
CA ARG A 227 16.11 27.38 3.20
C ARG A 227 16.93 28.65 2.96
N ARG A 228 18.14 28.53 2.39
CA ARG A 228 18.97 29.69 2.05
C ARG A 228 18.34 30.53 0.95
N ALA A 229 17.78 29.90 -0.08
CA ALA A 229 17.07 30.57 -1.16
C ALA A 229 15.86 31.37 -0.63
N LEU A 230 15.09 30.80 0.30
CA LEU A 230 13.99 31.51 0.98
C LEU A 230 14.50 32.69 1.82
N ARG A 231 15.61 32.53 2.55
CA ARG A 231 16.24 33.66 3.28
C ARG A 231 16.70 34.77 2.34
N MET A 232 17.21 34.45 1.15
CA MET A 232 17.59 35.46 0.14
C MET A 232 16.40 36.27 -0.39
N ARG A 233 15.18 35.74 -0.29
CA ARG A 233 13.95 36.48 -0.62
C ARG A 233 13.56 37.49 0.46
N GLN A 234 14.03 37.31 1.70
CA GLN A 234 13.82 38.25 2.82
C GLN A 234 14.86 39.37 2.79
N ARG A 235 14.75 40.23 1.77
CA ARG A 235 15.70 41.32 1.54
C ARG A 235 15.58 42.39 2.63
N ARG A 236 16.71 42.85 3.12
CA ARG A 236 16.75 44.02 4.00
C ARG A 236 16.53 45.29 3.21
N LEU A 237 15.78 46.22 3.79
CA LEU A 237 15.63 47.56 3.25
C LEU A 237 16.93 48.33 3.51
N ARG A 238 17.56 48.87 2.45
CA ARG A 238 18.86 49.58 2.54
C ARG A 238 18.71 51.08 2.61
N THR A 239 17.69 51.63 1.96
CA THR A 239 17.40 53.05 1.88
C THR A 239 15.92 53.25 2.16
N VAL A 240 15.53 54.48 2.52
CA VAL A 240 14.12 54.80 2.73
C VAL A 240 13.32 54.49 1.47
N ALA A 241 12.29 53.64 1.61
CA ALA A 241 11.36 53.35 0.53
C ALA A 241 10.10 54.21 0.71
N ARG A 242 9.55 54.68 -0.41
CA ARG A 242 8.27 55.39 -0.46
C ARG A 242 7.31 54.53 -1.25
N VAL A 243 6.30 53.99 -0.58
CA VAL A 243 5.34 53.05 -1.18
C VAL A 243 3.97 53.73 -1.22
N PRO A 244 3.36 53.92 -2.40
CA PRO A 244 2.01 54.44 -2.48
C PRO A 244 1.01 53.39 -1.98
N VAL A 245 0.16 53.78 -1.03
CA VAL A 245 -0.92 52.95 -0.45
C VAL A 245 -2.21 53.76 -0.51
N GLY A 246 -3.05 53.48 -1.49
CA GLY A 246 -4.26 54.27 -1.77
C GLY A 246 -3.92 55.72 -2.11
N ARG A 247 -4.38 56.68 -1.28
CA ARG A 247 -4.09 58.12 -1.43
C ARG A 247 -2.86 58.59 -0.66
N PHE A 248 -2.22 57.71 0.12
CA PHE A 248 -1.10 58.04 0.98
C PHE A 248 0.22 57.50 0.43
N ILE A 249 1.33 58.12 0.82
CA ILE A 249 2.69 57.61 0.56
C ILE A 249 3.26 57.14 1.89
N LEU A 250 3.39 55.84 2.06
CA LEU A 250 4.02 55.22 3.22
C LEU A 250 5.53 55.40 3.11
N LYS A 251 6.14 56.09 4.08
CA LYS A 251 7.60 56.22 4.20
C LYS A 251 8.12 55.09 5.07
N LEU A 252 8.74 54.10 4.43
CA LEU A 252 9.34 52.95 5.08
C LEU A 252 10.79 53.25 5.45
N GLU A 253 11.06 53.41 6.73
CA GLU A 253 12.41 53.60 7.23
C GLU A 253 13.14 52.25 7.38
N PRO A 254 14.41 52.15 6.95
CA PRO A 254 15.17 50.91 7.06
C PRO A 254 15.21 50.31 8.46
N ALA A 255 15.33 51.14 9.50
CA ALA A 255 15.37 50.68 10.88
C ALA A 255 14.07 49.96 11.29
N VAL A 256 12.93 50.57 10.99
CA VAL A 256 11.60 50.04 11.32
C VAL A 256 11.34 48.74 10.54
N VAL A 257 11.51 48.76 9.22
CA VAL A 257 11.25 47.58 8.37
C VAL A 257 12.15 46.41 8.74
N ASN A 258 13.45 46.65 8.93
CA ASN A 258 14.37 45.57 9.26
C ASN A 258 14.11 45.02 10.66
N HIS A 259 13.67 45.84 11.63
CA HIS A 259 13.26 45.38 12.95
C HIS A 259 12.04 44.46 12.87
N VAL A 260 10.97 44.89 12.19
CA VAL A 260 9.76 44.07 11.99
C VAL A 260 10.08 42.74 11.31
N VAL A 261 10.92 42.76 10.26
CA VAL A 261 11.36 41.53 9.57
C VAL A 261 12.18 40.62 10.49
N ASP A 262 13.07 41.17 11.32
CA ASP A 262 13.87 40.37 12.25
C ASP A 262 13.00 39.77 13.38
N THR A 263 12.01 40.50 13.88
CA THR A 263 11.00 39.99 14.83
C THR A 263 10.21 38.84 14.20
N ALA A 264 9.67 39.03 13.00
CA ALA A 264 8.90 38.01 12.29
C ALA A 264 9.73 36.75 11.94
N ARG A 265 11.06 36.87 11.80
CA ARG A 265 11.96 35.71 11.61
C ARG A 265 12.02 34.80 12.83
N GLY A 266 11.88 35.35 14.04
CA GLY A 266 11.88 34.59 15.29
C GLY A 266 10.58 33.83 15.55
N LEU A 267 9.49 34.22 14.88
CA LEU A 267 8.19 33.57 15.01
C LEU A 267 8.19 32.18 14.35
N GLU A 268 7.26 31.32 14.78
CA GLU A 268 7.01 30.02 14.16
C GLU A 268 6.27 30.13 12.81
N GLY A 269 6.10 29.01 12.12
CA GLY A 269 5.34 28.94 10.86
C GLY A 269 6.15 29.17 9.58
N THR A 270 5.45 29.22 8.45
CA THR A 270 6.02 29.31 7.10
C THR A 270 6.40 30.74 6.71
N HIS A 271 7.20 30.89 5.65
CA HIS A 271 7.57 32.21 5.13
C HIS A 271 6.35 33.08 4.79
N ASN A 272 5.32 32.50 4.16
CA ASN A 272 4.14 33.25 3.72
C ASN A 272 3.23 33.64 4.89
N GLN A 273 3.15 32.82 5.95
CA GLN A 273 2.46 33.20 7.18
C GLN A 273 3.16 34.38 7.85
N ARG A 274 4.48 34.32 8.01
CA ARG A 274 5.27 35.41 8.58
C ARG A 274 5.24 36.68 7.72
N ARG A 275 5.17 36.54 6.39
CA ARG A 275 5.00 37.68 5.48
C ARG A 275 3.74 38.48 5.80
N ARG A 276 2.61 37.82 6.10
CA ARG A 276 1.37 38.50 6.48
C ARG A 276 1.54 39.32 7.76
N ILE A 277 2.21 38.74 8.77
CA ILE A 277 2.53 39.44 10.02
C ILE A 277 3.36 40.70 9.75
N VAL A 278 4.39 40.60 8.89
CA VAL A 278 5.19 41.77 8.50
C VAL A 278 4.34 42.82 7.78
N GLU A 279 3.40 42.41 6.93
CA GLU A 279 2.49 43.33 6.23
C GLU A 279 1.56 44.04 7.23
N ASP A 280 1.00 43.31 8.19
CA ASP A 280 0.12 43.85 9.22
C ASP A 280 0.88 44.82 10.15
N ASP A 281 2.06 44.44 10.64
CA ASP A 281 2.90 45.26 11.53
C ASP A 281 3.44 46.55 10.86
N LEU A 282 3.55 46.58 9.54
CA LEU A 282 4.01 47.77 8.80
C LEU A 282 2.86 48.74 8.45
N VAL A 283 1.61 48.29 8.56
CA VAL A 283 0.41 49.08 8.22
C VAL A 283 -0.37 49.51 9.47
N ALA A 284 -0.18 48.82 10.60
CA ALA A 284 -0.69 49.20 11.92
C ALA A 284 -0.07 50.49 12.45
#